data_AF-A0A832M6M3-F1
#
_entry.id   AF-A0A832M6M3-F1
#
_cell.length_a   1.000
_cell.length_b   1.000
_cell.length_c   1.000
_cell.angle_alpha   90.00
_cell.angle_beta   90.00
_cell.angle_gamma   90.00
#
_symmetry.space_group_name_H-M   'P 1'
#
loop_
_entity.id
_entity.type
_entity.pdbx_description
1 polymer ?
#
loop_
_entity_poly.entity_id
_entity_poly.type
_entity_poly.pdbx_seq_one_letter_code
_entity_poly.pdbx_strand_id
1 'polypeptide(L)'
;MNDADRDELLKRLQALEAEVARLRNPPPSAALPSVAVPPPLPAPPPLPPTANPAVAAALERARTLLSLENLLSKAGVVLLVLGMLLLFKYSIDQGWFTPVVRVGIGLAAAAALAVAGWRLLGPRPVLGQSLLGGGMAVFYGTVCAAVQLYSLVGPAAGLLAVLVATVAGFTIALRRNVQVPAVIGLAGGLAAPFLLDSGGLAVVPVVVYSLLILAAAAIAYQRKGWRSMYWTALGCGALVFLALGPEISTVRSARLADQFALQMAWLAWTAAFALLPAQRALRGGGDGAGAAAILHAAAFLVPALAVGGTISTWSLEKAASGWVCLGAALLYALGSRLLAALPAHRRSHRLAAALLGVTGLLLVLDGDAAFFVAVALVIGLAEAVRRTREPLLEAGLHLAALVMGAWWIVRMAEGASSPPLLRLDAVVLLAGVAALFWAWRCLAASPARWAYWLAGVPFLMGWIAREAGTTGEGMAWTSAGWGALAVGLLAVSVARWDALLRRTGLVVLAVVLGKLLLVDMAAVAAIWRILLFIGMGGLLLLASYLLPRLDPENRHPAAPKPAEPPPLPPPQQ
;
A
#
# COMPACT_ATOMS: atom_id res chain seq x y z
N MET A 1 -83.30 50.48 -69.30
CA MET A 1 -82.54 50.24 -68.06
C MET A 1 -83.11 51.20 -67.03
N ASN A 2 -83.76 50.68 -65.99
CA ASN A 2 -84.45 51.53 -65.02
C ASN A 2 -83.40 52.21 -64.13
N ASP A 3 -83.69 53.38 -63.53
CA ASP A 3 -82.69 54.12 -62.74
C ASP A 3 -82.08 53.27 -61.60
N ALA A 4 -82.85 52.31 -61.07
CA ALA A 4 -82.39 51.35 -60.08
C ALA A 4 -81.29 50.39 -60.59
N ASP A 5 -81.34 49.98 -61.86
CA ASP A 5 -80.34 49.09 -62.46
C ASP A 5 -79.03 49.84 -62.73
N ARG A 6 -79.12 51.13 -63.08
CA ARG A 6 -77.96 52.01 -63.29
C ARG A 6 -77.23 52.27 -61.98
N ASP A 7 -77.96 52.50 -60.89
CA ASP A 7 -77.36 52.74 -59.57
C ASP A 7 -76.70 51.48 -59.00
N GLU A 8 -77.27 50.30 -59.28
CA GLU A 8 -76.67 49.02 -58.90
C GLU A 8 -75.40 48.72 -59.71
N LEU A 9 -75.41 49.02 -61.02
CA LEU A 9 -74.21 48.91 -61.87
C LEU A 9 -73.12 49.90 -61.44
N LEU A 10 -73.47 51.13 -61.08
CA LEU A 10 -72.51 52.12 -60.57
C LEU A 10 -71.92 51.71 -59.22
N LYS A 11 -72.73 51.13 -58.32
CA LYS A 11 -72.24 50.55 -57.06
C LYS A 11 -71.27 49.39 -57.30
N ARG A 12 -71.59 48.51 -58.24
CA ARG A 12 -70.70 47.38 -58.60
C ARG A 12 -69.41 47.84 -59.26
N LEU A 13 -69.47 48.86 -60.12
CA LEU A 13 -68.28 49.48 -60.72
C LEU A 13 -67.40 50.12 -59.67
N GLN A 14 -67.97 50.91 -58.75
CA GLN A 14 -67.22 51.51 -57.64
C GLN A 14 -66.63 50.47 -56.69
N ALA A 15 -67.34 49.37 -56.42
CA ALA A 15 -66.83 48.26 -55.63
C ALA A 15 -65.65 47.55 -56.33
N LEU A 16 -65.76 47.32 -57.64
CA LEU A 16 -64.69 46.71 -58.44
C LEU A 16 -63.48 47.65 -58.59
N GLU A 17 -63.69 48.95 -58.77
CA GLU A 17 -62.62 49.94 -58.82
C GLU A 17 -61.90 50.06 -57.46
N ALA A 18 -62.64 50.00 -56.35
CA ALA A 18 -62.06 49.96 -55.01
C ALA A 18 -61.26 48.68 -54.75
N GLU A 19 -61.72 47.53 -55.25
CA GLU A 19 -61.02 46.25 -55.14
C GLU A 19 -59.74 46.23 -56.01
N VAL A 20 -59.82 46.76 -57.23
CA VAL A 20 -58.65 46.91 -58.13
C VAL A 20 -57.64 47.91 -57.55
N ALA A 21 -58.09 49.00 -56.92
CA ALA A 21 -57.22 49.94 -56.22
C ALA A 21 -56.51 49.30 -55.02
N ARG A 22 -57.21 48.44 -54.26
CA ARG A 22 -56.62 47.63 -53.17
C ARG A 22 -55.58 46.62 -53.65
N LEU A 23 -55.79 46.01 -54.82
CA LEU A 23 -54.85 45.05 -55.39
C LEU A 23 -53.63 45.73 -56.04
N ARG A 24 -53.81 46.92 -56.63
CA ARG A 24 -52.70 47.72 -57.20
C ARG A 24 -51.80 48.33 -56.13
N ASN A 25 -52.40 48.77 -55.02
CA ASN A 25 -51.69 49.30 -53.87
C ASN A 25 -52.03 48.44 -52.65
N PRO A 26 -51.41 47.25 -52.51
CA PRO A 26 -51.56 46.49 -51.28
C PRO A 26 -51.15 47.41 -50.12
N PRO A 27 -51.93 47.49 -49.03
CA PRO A 27 -51.48 48.21 -47.86
C PRO A 27 -50.09 47.69 -47.49
N PRO A 28 -49.15 48.55 -47.06
CA PRO A 28 -47.85 48.09 -46.60
C PRO A 28 -48.16 46.99 -45.60
N SER A 29 -47.69 45.77 -45.89
CA SER A 29 -47.87 44.61 -45.03
C SER A 29 -47.65 45.11 -43.62
N ALA A 30 -48.74 45.21 -42.85
CA ALA A 30 -48.65 45.68 -41.48
C ALA A 30 -47.60 44.78 -40.89
N ALA A 31 -46.43 45.35 -40.61
CA ALA A 31 -45.27 44.59 -40.22
C ALA A 31 -45.77 43.73 -39.07
N LEU A 32 -45.95 42.44 -39.35
CA LEU A 32 -46.28 41.46 -38.31
C LEU A 32 -45.30 41.83 -37.21
N PRO A 33 -45.77 42.18 -36.00
CA PRO A 33 -44.91 42.70 -34.95
C PRO A 33 -43.75 41.76 -34.95
N SER A 34 -42.57 42.27 -35.38
CA SER A 34 -41.45 41.43 -35.82
C SER A 34 -41.41 40.32 -34.82
N VAL A 35 -41.84 39.12 -35.21
CA VAL A 35 -41.67 37.96 -34.35
C VAL A 35 -40.18 37.96 -34.32
N ALA A 36 -39.63 38.52 -33.25
CA ALA A 36 -38.22 38.55 -33.01
C ALA A 36 -37.90 37.10 -33.18
N VAL A 37 -37.26 36.77 -34.30
CA VAL A 37 -36.82 35.42 -34.58
C VAL A 37 -36.13 35.08 -33.29
N PRO A 38 -36.68 34.15 -32.48
CA PRO A 38 -36.10 33.88 -31.18
C PRO A 38 -34.62 33.66 -31.51
N PRO A 39 -33.71 34.44 -30.89
CA PRO A 39 -32.31 34.49 -31.29
C PRO A 39 -31.91 33.05 -31.56
N PRO A 40 -31.36 32.74 -32.76
CA PRO A 40 -31.27 31.39 -33.27
C PRO A 40 -30.88 30.52 -32.11
N LEU A 41 -31.81 29.64 -31.69
CA LEU A 41 -31.72 28.87 -30.44
C LEU A 41 -30.24 28.56 -30.27
N PRO A 42 -29.55 29.10 -29.25
CA PRO A 42 -28.11 29.03 -29.18
C PRO A 42 -27.77 27.59 -29.48
N ALA A 43 -27.01 27.39 -30.58
CA ALA A 43 -26.78 26.06 -31.13
C ALA A 43 -26.54 25.15 -29.93
N PRO A 44 -27.34 24.06 -29.77
CA PRO A 44 -27.26 23.25 -28.56
C PRO A 44 -25.77 23.06 -28.29
N PRO A 45 -25.28 23.49 -27.10
CA PRO A 45 -23.85 23.55 -26.85
C PRO A 45 -23.27 22.26 -27.36
N PRO A 46 -22.25 22.29 -28.24
CA PRO A 46 -21.79 21.12 -28.98
C PRO A 46 -21.78 19.99 -27.99
N LEU A 47 -22.61 18.96 -28.24
CA LEU A 47 -22.83 17.86 -27.30
C LEU A 47 -21.47 17.56 -26.69
N PRO A 48 -21.27 17.76 -25.37
CA PRO A 48 -19.96 17.56 -24.78
C PRO A 48 -19.50 16.19 -25.27
N PRO A 49 -18.29 16.07 -25.87
CA PRO A 49 -17.87 14.86 -26.53
C PRO A 49 -18.26 13.68 -25.65
N THR A 50 -19.16 12.84 -26.17
CA THR A 50 -19.86 11.80 -25.38
C THR A 50 -18.90 10.81 -24.75
N ALA A 51 -17.63 10.81 -25.18
CA ALA A 51 -16.51 10.22 -24.50
C ALA A 51 -15.74 11.28 -23.70
N ASN A 52 -15.78 11.20 -22.37
CA ASN A 52 -14.81 11.88 -21.51
C ASN A 52 -13.40 11.51 -22.01
N PRO A 53 -12.56 12.47 -22.44
CA PRO A 53 -11.25 12.17 -23.03
C PRO A 53 -10.34 11.42 -22.05
N ALA A 54 -10.51 11.61 -20.74
CA ALA A 54 -9.80 10.83 -19.72
C ALA A 54 -10.28 9.37 -19.65
N VAL A 55 -11.57 9.11 -19.89
CA VAL A 55 -12.14 7.75 -19.95
C VAL A 55 -11.75 7.07 -21.27
N ALA A 56 -11.74 7.80 -22.38
CA ALA A 56 -11.23 7.29 -23.66
C ALA A 56 -9.74 6.94 -23.57
N ALA A 57 -8.91 7.84 -23.04
CA ALA A 57 -7.49 7.59 -22.82
C ALA A 57 -7.23 6.48 -21.80
N ALA A 58 -8.07 6.34 -20.76
CA ALA A 58 -7.98 5.24 -19.80
C ALA A 58 -8.41 3.91 -20.41
N LEU A 59 -9.44 3.90 -21.26
CA LEU A 59 -9.90 2.71 -21.98
C LEU A 59 -8.86 2.27 -23.01
N GLU A 60 -8.23 3.23 -23.69
CA GLU A 60 -7.15 2.99 -24.64
C GLU A 60 -5.89 2.48 -23.92
N ARG A 61 -5.49 3.09 -22.80
CA ARG A 61 -4.40 2.57 -21.94
C ARG A 61 -4.73 1.19 -21.36
N ALA A 62 -5.97 0.94 -20.95
CA ALA A 62 -6.39 -0.38 -20.49
C ALA A 62 -6.33 -1.40 -21.63
N ARG A 63 -6.75 -1.03 -22.85
CA ARG A 63 -6.68 -1.85 -24.05
C ARG A 63 -5.23 -2.14 -24.47
N THR A 64 -4.32 -1.18 -24.35
CA THR A 64 -2.89 -1.41 -24.64
C THR A 64 -2.22 -2.22 -23.53
N LEU A 65 -2.58 -2.03 -22.26
CA LEU A 65 -2.04 -2.81 -21.16
C LEU A 65 -2.56 -4.25 -21.14
N LEU A 66 -3.82 -4.47 -21.52
CA LEU A 66 -4.47 -5.78 -21.69
C LEU A 66 -4.31 -6.33 -23.12
N SER A 67 -3.49 -5.69 -23.95
CA SER A 67 -3.13 -6.27 -25.24
C SER A 67 -2.47 -7.62 -24.99
N LEU A 68 -2.84 -8.60 -25.82
CA LEU A 68 -2.30 -9.96 -25.71
C LEU A 68 -0.77 -9.94 -25.73
N GLU A 69 -0.16 -9.08 -26.54
CA GLU A 69 1.28 -8.86 -26.62
C GLU A 69 1.90 -8.46 -25.27
N ASN A 70 1.36 -7.44 -24.61
CA ASN A 70 1.91 -6.95 -23.34
C ASN A 70 1.72 -7.95 -22.19
N LEU A 71 0.58 -8.67 -22.18
CA LEU A 71 0.33 -9.73 -21.21
C LEU A 71 1.28 -10.92 -21.42
N LEU A 72 1.49 -11.36 -22.66
CA LEU A 72 2.44 -12.42 -23.02
C LEU A 72 3.87 -12.03 -22.67
N SER A 73 4.29 -10.80 -23.01
CA SER A 73 5.64 -10.29 -22.70
C SER A 73 5.93 -10.29 -21.21
N LYS A 74 5.03 -9.71 -20.41
CA LYS A 74 5.20 -9.63 -18.95
C LYS A 74 5.17 -11.01 -18.29
N ALA A 75 4.22 -11.86 -18.69
CA ALA A 75 4.18 -13.24 -18.21
C ALA A 75 5.48 -13.97 -18.54
N GLY A 76 6.00 -13.80 -19.76
CA GLY A 76 7.25 -14.39 -20.22
C GLY A 76 8.50 -13.92 -19.45
N VAL A 77 8.66 -12.61 -19.21
CA VAL A 77 9.76 -12.07 -18.40
C VAL A 77 9.73 -12.64 -16.99
N VAL A 78 8.56 -12.66 -16.35
CA VAL A 78 8.41 -13.18 -14.98
C VAL A 78 8.80 -14.67 -14.92
N LEU A 79 8.34 -15.47 -15.88
CA LEU A 79 8.68 -16.90 -15.97
C LEU A 79 10.19 -17.12 -16.17
N LEU A 80 10.83 -16.31 -17.02
CA LEU A 80 12.26 -16.42 -17.33
C LEU A 80 13.15 -16.03 -16.15
N VAL A 81 12.81 -14.93 -15.46
CA VAL A 81 13.52 -14.53 -14.22
C VAL A 81 13.41 -15.62 -13.16
N LEU A 82 12.21 -16.18 -12.97
CA LEU A 82 12.00 -17.27 -12.02
C LEU A 82 12.81 -18.52 -12.39
N GLY A 83 12.86 -18.87 -13.67
CA GLY A 83 13.70 -19.96 -14.18
C GLY A 83 15.20 -19.74 -13.90
N MET A 84 15.71 -18.52 -14.11
CA MET A 84 17.12 -18.18 -13.85
C MET A 84 17.47 -18.24 -12.36
N LEU A 85 16.58 -17.78 -11.48
CA LEU A 85 16.76 -17.89 -10.03
C LEU A 85 16.85 -19.35 -9.57
N LEU A 86 16.00 -20.22 -10.13
CA LEU A 86 16.02 -21.65 -9.83
C LEU A 86 17.29 -22.32 -10.37
N LEU A 87 17.80 -21.91 -11.55
CA LEU A 87 19.06 -22.41 -12.09
C LEU A 87 20.27 -22.02 -11.22
N PHE A 88 20.30 -20.78 -10.73
CA PHE A 88 21.35 -20.34 -9.81
C PHE A 88 21.34 -21.16 -8.51
N LYS A 89 20.16 -21.37 -7.92
CA LYS A 89 20.01 -22.29 -6.78
C LYS A 89 20.52 -23.70 -7.12
N TYR A 90 20.15 -24.23 -8.28
CA TYR A 90 20.60 -25.55 -8.72
C TYR A 90 22.14 -25.63 -8.81
N SER A 91 22.81 -24.59 -9.34
CA SER A 91 24.29 -24.56 -9.39
C SER A 91 24.96 -24.58 -8.01
N ILE A 92 24.31 -23.98 -7.01
CA ILE A 92 24.74 -24.00 -5.61
C ILE A 92 24.57 -25.42 -5.04
N ASP A 93 23.42 -26.05 -5.30
CA ASP A 93 23.09 -27.40 -4.85
C ASP A 93 24.02 -28.46 -5.49
N GLN A 94 24.52 -28.21 -6.71
CA GLN A 94 25.51 -29.06 -7.40
C GLN A 94 26.97 -28.77 -7.00
N GLY A 95 27.23 -27.80 -6.10
CA GLY A 95 28.56 -27.55 -5.55
C GLY A 95 29.53 -26.76 -6.44
N TRP A 96 29.08 -26.14 -7.54
CA TRP A 96 29.97 -25.42 -8.47
C TRP A 96 30.69 -24.21 -7.86
N PHE A 97 30.11 -23.59 -6.84
CA PHE A 97 30.71 -22.49 -6.09
C PHE A 97 30.96 -22.93 -4.65
N THR A 98 32.19 -23.03 -4.18
CA THR A 98 32.48 -23.41 -2.78
C THR A 98 32.17 -22.27 -1.81
N PRO A 99 31.84 -22.55 -0.53
CA PRO A 99 31.57 -21.53 0.49
C PRO A 99 32.65 -20.44 0.60
N VAL A 100 33.93 -20.83 0.57
CA VAL A 100 35.07 -19.91 0.66
C VAL A 100 35.11 -18.95 -0.54
N VAL A 101 34.89 -19.46 -1.76
CA VAL A 101 34.86 -18.63 -2.98
C VAL A 101 33.70 -17.64 -2.92
N ARG A 102 32.52 -18.06 -2.45
CA ARG A 102 31.35 -17.18 -2.31
C ARG A 102 31.63 -16.03 -1.34
N VAL A 103 32.24 -16.33 -0.18
CA VAL A 103 32.62 -15.30 0.81
C VAL A 103 33.72 -14.40 0.26
N GLY A 104 34.72 -14.95 -0.44
CA GLY A 104 35.79 -14.18 -1.08
C GLY A 104 35.27 -13.18 -2.11
N ILE A 105 34.37 -13.61 -2.99
CA ILE A 105 33.72 -12.72 -3.97
C ILE A 105 32.92 -11.62 -3.26
N GLY A 106 32.17 -11.96 -2.20
CA GLY A 106 31.42 -11.00 -1.39
C GLY A 106 32.31 -9.93 -0.76
N LEU A 107 33.43 -10.33 -0.14
CA LEU A 107 34.40 -9.41 0.47
C LEU A 107 35.08 -8.52 -0.57
N ALA A 108 35.48 -9.09 -1.71
CA ALA A 108 36.08 -8.33 -2.81
C ALA A 108 35.11 -7.28 -3.37
N ALA A 109 33.84 -7.65 -3.56
CA ALA A 109 32.79 -6.73 -3.99
C ALA A 109 32.55 -5.61 -2.96
N ALA A 110 32.45 -5.95 -1.66
CA ALA A 110 32.30 -4.97 -0.59
C ALA A 110 33.46 -3.97 -0.55
N ALA A 111 34.70 -4.46 -0.66
CA ALA A 111 35.90 -3.62 -0.69
C ALA A 111 35.94 -2.71 -1.93
N ALA A 112 35.62 -3.25 -3.11
CA ALA A 112 35.57 -2.46 -4.35
C ALA A 112 34.54 -1.32 -4.25
N LEU A 113 33.34 -1.61 -3.73
CA LEU A 113 32.30 -0.61 -3.49
C LEU A 113 32.73 0.43 -2.45
N ALA A 114 33.37 0.01 -1.36
CA ALA A 114 33.84 0.92 -0.32
C ALA A 114 34.94 1.87 -0.84
N VAL A 115 35.91 1.35 -1.60
CA VAL A 115 36.99 2.15 -2.21
C VAL A 115 36.43 3.11 -3.25
N ALA A 116 35.55 2.63 -4.14
CA ALA A 116 34.90 3.47 -5.13
C ALA A 116 34.05 4.57 -4.47
N GLY A 117 33.28 4.22 -3.43
CA GLY A 117 32.46 5.15 -2.66
C GLY A 117 33.29 6.22 -1.94
N TRP A 118 34.41 5.84 -1.33
CA TRP A 118 35.33 6.79 -0.69
C TRP A 118 35.93 7.78 -1.69
N ARG A 119 36.41 7.30 -2.84
CA ARG A 119 36.98 8.14 -3.90
C ARG A 119 35.94 9.09 -4.50
N LEU A 120 34.70 8.64 -4.64
CA LEU A 120 33.62 9.42 -5.24
C LEU A 120 32.91 10.36 -4.27
N LEU A 121 33.18 10.27 -2.96
CA LEU A 121 32.51 11.10 -1.95
C LEU A 121 32.77 12.61 -2.13
N GLY A 122 33.95 12.97 -2.67
CA GLY A 122 34.29 14.33 -3.05
C GLY A 122 33.57 14.78 -4.34
N PRO A 123 33.88 14.17 -5.50
CA PRO A 123 33.38 14.65 -6.79
C PRO A 123 31.89 14.35 -7.04
N ARG A 124 31.34 13.28 -6.44
CA ARG A 124 29.95 12.82 -6.64
C ARG A 124 29.36 12.33 -5.32
N PRO A 125 29.06 13.22 -4.36
CA PRO A 125 28.74 12.84 -2.98
C PRO A 125 27.53 11.91 -2.85
N VAL A 126 26.51 12.08 -3.69
CA VAL A 126 25.32 11.22 -3.72
C VAL A 126 25.67 9.79 -4.12
N LEU A 127 26.43 9.62 -5.20
CA LEU A 127 26.88 8.30 -5.65
C LEU A 127 27.88 7.70 -4.66
N GLY A 128 28.82 8.51 -4.14
CA GLY A 128 29.82 8.09 -3.17
C GLY A 128 29.20 7.53 -1.88
N GLN A 129 28.21 8.21 -1.30
CA GLN A 129 27.52 7.71 -0.10
C GLN A 129 26.71 6.44 -0.36
N SER A 130 26.08 6.32 -1.54
CA SER A 130 25.33 5.13 -1.92
C SER A 130 26.25 3.91 -2.10
N LEU A 131 27.42 4.10 -2.72
CA LEU A 131 28.42 3.04 -2.87
C LEU A 131 29.03 2.63 -1.53
N LEU A 132 29.30 3.58 -0.62
CA LEU A 132 29.74 3.27 0.74
C LEU A 132 28.69 2.47 1.51
N GLY A 133 27.43 2.89 1.46
CA GLY A 133 26.31 2.15 2.07
C GLY A 133 26.13 0.76 1.48
N GLY A 134 26.20 0.64 0.15
CA GLY A 134 26.13 -0.64 -0.55
C GLY A 134 27.28 -1.57 -0.17
N GLY A 135 28.51 -1.04 -0.11
CA GLY A 135 29.69 -1.80 0.35
C GLY A 135 29.52 -2.32 1.78
N MET A 136 28.99 -1.50 2.70
CA MET A 136 28.68 -1.94 4.06
C MET A 136 27.61 -3.04 4.10
N ALA A 137 26.54 -2.91 3.31
CA ALA A 137 25.48 -3.92 3.24
C ALA A 137 26.00 -5.27 2.71
N VAL A 138 26.80 -5.25 1.64
CA VAL A 138 27.44 -6.46 1.10
C VAL A 138 28.41 -7.06 2.13
N PHE A 139 29.17 -6.22 2.84
CA PHE A 139 30.07 -6.68 3.91
C PHE A 139 29.30 -7.40 5.03
N TYR A 140 28.22 -6.81 5.55
CA TYR A 140 27.40 -7.42 6.60
C TYR A 140 26.76 -8.75 6.17
N GLY A 141 26.19 -8.80 4.96
CA GLY A 141 25.65 -10.04 4.42
C GLY A 141 26.72 -11.12 4.25
N THR A 142 27.93 -10.74 3.84
CA THR A 142 29.05 -11.66 3.65
C THR A 142 29.57 -12.21 4.99
N VAL A 143 29.70 -11.36 6.01
CA VAL A 143 30.07 -11.79 7.37
C VAL A 143 29.00 -12.72 7.96
N CYS A 144 27.72 -12.38 7.79
CA CYS A 144 26.61 -13.24 8.23
C CYS A 144 26.65 -14.61 7.56
N ALA A 145 26.84 -14.67 6.24
CA ALA A 145 26.98 -15.93 5.53
C ALA A 145 28.21 -16.74 6.00
N ALA A 146 29.34 -16.07 6.21
CA ALA A 146 30.56 -16.71 6.70
C ALA A 146 30.39 -17.36 8.09
N VAL A 147 29.63 -16.72 8.98
CA VAL A 147 29.38 -17.24 10.34
C VAL A 147 28.27 -18.30 10.34
N GLN A 148 27.08 -17.95 9.86
CA GLN A 148 25.87 -18.79 10.02
C GLN A 148 25.70 -19.87 8.96
N LEU A 149 25.95 -19.54 7.69
CA LEU A 149 25.64 -20.44 6.58
C LEU A 149 26.81 -21.41 6.31
N TYR A 150 28.04 -20.96 6.56
CA TYR A 150 29.24 -21.68 6.16
C TYR A 150 30.19 -22.02 7.31
N SER A 151 29.95 -21.50 8.52
CA SER A 151 30.77 -21.74 9.72
C SER A 151 32.28 -21.53 9.51
N LEU A 152 32.66 -20.60 8.63
CA LEU A 152 34.05 -20.28 8.30
C LEU A 152 34.70 -19.38 9.37
N VAL A 153 33.90 -18.61 10.10
CA VAL A 153 34.35 -17.64 11.11
C VAL A 153 33.49 -17.79 12.36
N GLY A 154 34.09 -17.67 13.55
CA GLY A 154 33.36 -17.72 14.81
C GLY A 154 32.48 -16.48 15.05
N PRO A 155 31.37 -16.59 15.82
CA PRO A 155 30.44 -15.49 16.09
C PRO A 155 31.10 -14.22 16.64
N ALA A 156 32.05 -14.37 17.58
CA ALA A 156 32.76 -13.24 18.19
C ALA A 156 33.58 -12.44 17.18
N ALA A 157 34.27 -13.12 16.24
CA ALA A 157 35.04 -12.46 15.20
C ALA A 157 34.12 -11.78 14.17
N GLY A 158 32.99 -12.40 13.83
CA GLY A 158 31.96 -11.77 12.99
C GLY A 158 31.38 -10.50 13.63
N LEU A 159 31.03 -10.56 14.92
CA LEU A 159 30.51 -9.41 15.67
C LEU A 159 31.50 -8.27 15.74
N LEU A 160 32.78 -8.57 16.01
CA LEU A 160 33.84 -7.57 16.00
C LEU A 160 33.98 -6.91 14.62
N ALA A 161 33.96 -7.70 13.55
CA ALA A 161 34.05 -7.20 12.18
C ALA A 161 32.89 -6.24 11.84
N VAL A 162 31.65 -6.60 12.21
CA VAL A 162 30.48 -5.74 12.02
C VAL A 162 30.56 -4.46 12.88
N LEU A 163 31.01 -4.56 14.14
CA LEU A 163 31.18 -3.41 15.02
C LEU A 163 32.21 -2.42 14.47
N VAL A 164 33.38 -2.91 14.04
CA VAL A 164 34.43 -2.06 13.43
C VAL A 164 33.91 -1.35 12.19
N ALA A 165 33.23 -2.08 11.29
CA ALA A 165 32.61 -1.47 10.11
C ALA A 165 31.52 -0.46 10.47
N THR A 166 30.75 -0.71 11.53
CA THR A 166 29.72 0.23 12.03
C THR A 166 30.37 1.52 12.55
N VAL A 167 31.39 1.42 13.39
CA VAL A 167 32.14 2.57 13.90
C VAL A 167 32.78 3.36 12.75
N ALA A 168 33.35 2.67 11.76
CA ALA A 168 33.86 3.30 10.55
C ALA A 168 32.75 4.05 9.80
N GLY A 169 31.60 3.44 9.56
CA GLY A 169 30.44 4.07 8.91
C GLY A 169 29.98 5.34 9.62
N PHE A 170 29.80 5.28 10.95
CA PHE A 170 29.45 6.45 11.77
C PHE A 170 30.53 7.54 11.71
N THR A 171 31.80 7.17 11.75
CA THR A 171 32.93 8.11 11.71
C THR A 171 32.98 8.81 10.35
N ILE A 172 32.88 8.07 9.26
CA ILE A 172 32.84 8.61 7.90
C ILE A 172 31.64 9.54 7.74
N ALA A 173 30.47 9.10 8.18
CA ALA A 173 29.25 9.89 8.13
C ALA A 173 29.39 11.24 8.84
N LEU A 174 29.84 11.23 10.10
CA LEU A 174 29.98 12.45 10.90
C LEU A 174 31.06 13.40 10.36
N ARG A 175 32.19 12.86 9.87
CA ARG A 175 33.30 13.66 9.30
C ARG A 175 32.98 14.24 7.93
N ARG A 176 32.27 13.49 7.08
CA ARG A 176 31.98 13.87 5.69
C ARG A 176 30.57 14.43 5.50
N ASN A 177 29.80 14.54 6.58
CA ASN A 177 28.42 15.02 6.58
C ASN A 177 27.48 14.24 5.63
N VAL A 178 27.69 12.92 5.53
CA VAL A 178 26.87 12.01 4.70
C VAL A 178 26.11 11.03 5.59
N GLN A 179 24.86 10.72 5.25
CA GLN A 179 23.96 10.01 6.17
C GLN A 179 23.98 8.49 5.97
N VAL A 180 24.11 8.05 4.71
CA VAL A 180 23.88 6.65 4.32
C VAL A 180 24.79 5.65 5.07
N PRO A 181 26.11 5.87 5.23
CA PRO A 181 26.96 4.93 5.96
C PRO A 181 26.58 4.75 7.44
N ALA A 182 26.10 5.82 8.11
CA ALA A 182 25.64 5.74 9.48
C ALA A 182 24.30 5.01 9.60
N VAL A 183 23.38 5.20 8.65
CA VAL A 183 22.08 4.51 8.62
C VAL A 183 22.27 3.00 8.41
N ILE A 184 23.08 2.61 7.42
CA ILE A 184 23.39 1.21 7.16
C ILE A 184 24.18 0.61 8.34
N GLY A 185 25.14 1.35 8.88
CA GLY A 185 25.91 0.92 10.05
C GLY A 185 25.05 0.70 11.29
N LEU A 186 24.13 1.60 11.57
CA LEU A 186 23.16 1.46 12.65
C LEU A 186 22.28 0.22 12.47
N ALA A 187 21.71 0.03 11.29
CA ALA A 187 20.83 -1.11 11.01
C ALA A 187 21.57 -2.45 11.10
N GLY A 188 22.71 -2.57 10.41
CA GLY A 188 23.52 -3.80 10.41
C GLY A 188 24.19 -4.06 11.75
N GLY A 189 24.68 -3.02 12.42
CA GLY A 189 25.29 -3.10 13.75
C GLY A 189 24.32 -3.64 14.79
N LEU A 190 23.08 -3.13 14.82
CA LEU A 190 22.04 -3.61 15.73
C LEU A 190 21.53 -5.01 15.39
N ALA A 191 21.52 -5.38 14.11
CA ALA A 191 21.12 -6.73 13.68
C ALA A 191 22.19 -7.79 13.99
N ALA A 192 23.46 -7.40 14.13
CA ALA A 192 24.59 -8.32 14.21
C ALA A 192 24.49 -9.40 15.31
N PRO A 193 24.12 -9.09 16.58
CA PRO A 193 24.03 -10.10 17.63
C PRO A 193 23.06 -11.23 17.27
N PHE A 194 21.91 -10.88 16.71
CA PHE A 194 20.86 -11.82 16.32
C PHE A 194 21.18 -12.61 15.06
N LEU A 195 21.94 -11.99 14.15
CA LEU A 195 22.31 -12.63 12.89
C LEU A 195 23.53 -13.55 13.04
N LEU A 196 24.42 -13.31 14.01
CA LEU A 196 25.72 -13.99 14.08
C LEU A 196 25.83 -15.00 15.21
N ASP A 197 25.01 -14.90 16.25
CA ASP A 197 25.06 -15.81 17.39
C ASP A 197 23.67 -16.42 17.64
N SER A 198 23.63 -17.74 17.60
CA SER A 198 22.41 -18.56 17.81
C SER A 198 22.48 -19.36 19.12
N GLY A 199 23.58 -19.22 19.88
CA GLY A 199 23.98 -20.13 20.96
C GLY A 199 23.57 -19.71 22.37
N GLY A 200 22.55 -18.84 22.50
CA GLY A 200 22.12 -18.27 23.78
C GLY A 200 22.77 -16.91 24.03
N LEU A 201 22.15 -15.86 23.49
CA LEU A 201 22.62 -14.49 23.65
C LEU A 201 22.58 -14.06 25.12
N ALA A 202 23.72 -13.68 25.69
CA ALA A 202 23.75 -13.05 26.99
C ALA A 202 23.03 -11.69 26.91
N VAL A 203 21.90 -11.56 27.59
CA VAL A 203 20.98 -10.41 27.51
C VAL A 203 21.71 -9.10 27.80
N VAL A 204 22.43 -9.03 28.91
CA VAL A 204 23.08 -7.81 29.37
C VAL A 204 24.11 -7.30 28.34
N PRO A 205 25.08 -8.11 27.85
CA PRO A 205 25.98 -7.70 26.77
C PRO A 205 25.27 -7.18 25.51
N VAL A 206 24.22 -7.85 25.05
CA VAL A 206 23.47 -7.43 23.84
C VAL A 206 22.75 -6.11 24.07
N VAL A 207 22.12 -5.94 25.23
CA VAL A 207 21.45 -4.68 25.61
C VAL A 207 22.46 -3.53 25.69
N VAL A 208 23.61 -3.74 26.35
CA VAL A 208 24.67 -2.72 26.45
C VAL A 208 25.21 -2.36 25.06
N TYR A 209 25.56 -3.36 24.25
CA TYR A 209 26.02 -3.19 22.87
C TYR A 209 25.01 -2.38 22.05
N SER A 210 23.72 -2.71 22.14
CA SER A 210 22.65 -2.05 21.39
C SER A 210 22.43 -0.61 21.86
N LEU A 211 22.44 -0.37 23.18
CA LEU A 211 22.30 0.97 23.76
C LEU A 211 23.46 1.88 23.36
N LEU A 212 24.70 1.36 23.25
CA LEU A 212 25.84 2.14 22.78
C LEU A 212 25.66 2.60 21.32
N ILE A 213 25.19 1.71 20.44
CA ILE A 213 24.92 2.04 19.04
C ILE A 213 23.74 3.04 18.94
N LEU A 214 22.67 2.83 19.71
CA LEU A 214 21.52 3.74 19.77
C LEU A 214 21.89 5.11 20.35
N ALA A 215 22.79 5.17 21.32
CA ALA A 215 23.33 6.41 21.86
C ALA A 215 24.16 7.15 20.80
N ALA A 216 25.01 6.46 20.04
CA ALA A 216 25.73 7.05 18.92
C ALA A 216 24.77 7.62 17.85
N ALA A 217 23.65 6.93 17.58
CA ALA A 217 22.60 7.41 16.69
C ALA A 217 21.88 8.65 17.24
N ALA A 218 21.56 8.67 18.53
CA ALA A 218 20.96 9.82 19.21
C ALA A 218 21.89 11.04 19.17
N ILE A 219 23.20 10.85 19.39
CA ILE A 219 24.21 11.91 19.28
C ILE A 219 24.30 12.43 17.84
N ALA A 220 24.32 11.54 16.84
CA ALA A 220 24.33 11.94 15.44
C ALA A 220 23.08 12.74 15.06
N TYR A 221 21.89 12.31 15.51
CA TYR A 221 20.65 13.06 15.34
C TYR A 221 20.71 14.43 16.01
N GLN A 222 21.19 14.53 17.25
CA GLN A 222 21.28 15.80 17.97
C GLN A 222 22.31 16.77 17.38
N ARG A 223 23.42 16.26 16.83
CA ARG A 223 24.44 17.11 16.20
C ARG A 223 24.07 17.55 14.78
N LYS A 224 23.47 16.65 13.99
CA LYS A 224 23.30 16.87 12.54
C LYS A 224 21.84 17.00 12.08
N GLY A 225 20.87 16.63 12.90
CA GLY A 225 19.45 16.75 12.56
C GLY A 225 18.96 15.78 11.49
N TRP A 226 19.70 14.70 11.23
CA TRP A 226 19.35 13.73 10.20
C TRP A 226 18.11 12.92 10.61
N ARG A 227 16.98 13.22 9.98
CA ARG A 227 15.68 12.55 10.25
C ARG A 227 15.75 11.03 10.01
N SER A 228 16.51 10.62 9.00
CA SER A 228 16.81 9.22 8.69
C SER A 228 17.42 8.47 9.89
N MET A 229 18.26 9.15 10.67
CA MET A 229 18.90 8.55 11.83
C MET A 229 17.93 8.30 12.98
N TYR A 230 17.03 9.26 13.23
CA TYR A 230 15.97 9.11 14.23
C TYR A 230 15.07 7.92 13.89
N TRP A 231 14.57 7.85 12.66
CA TRP A 231 13.66 6.79 12.22
C TRP A 231 14.33 5.42 12.20
N THR A 232 15.58 5.34 11.75
CA THR A 232 16.32 4.07 11.73
C THR A 232 16.62 3.60 13.15
N ALA A 233 16.99 4.49 14.06
CA ALA A 233 17.25 4.13 15.45
C ALA A 233 15.98 3.71 16.18
N LEU A 234 14.86 4.40 15.92
CA LEU A 234 13.56 4.02 16.48
C LEU A 234 13.12 2.64 15.95
N GLY A 235 13.19 2.41 14.64
CA GLY A 235 12.75 1.17 14.00
C GLY A 235 13.65 -0.02 14.31
N CYS A 236 14.96 0.10 14.10
CA CYS A 236 15.91 -0.99 14.39
C CYS A 236 16.02 -1.25 15.90
N GLY A 237 15.98 -0.20 16.73
CA GLY A 237 15.89 -0.37 18.18
C GLY A 237 14.65 -1.17 18.58
N ALA A 238 13.48 -0.85 18.02
CA ALA A 238 12.27 -1.64 18.27
C ALA A 238 12.45 -3.13 17.92
N LEU A 239 13.05 -3.44 16.77
CA LEU A 239 13.29 -4.81 16.34
C LEU A 239 14.21 -5.59 17.29
N VAL A 240 15.29 -4.97 17.79
CA VAL A 240 16.22 -5.59 18.74
C VAL A 240 15.51 -6.08 20.00
N PHE A 241 14.70 -5.21 20.60
CA PHE A 241 14.00 -5.56 21.85
C PHE A 241 12.83 -6.51 21.62
N LEU A 242 12.12 -6.40 20.49
CA LEU A 242 11.10 -7.37 20.10
C LEU A 242 11.70 -8.77 19.85
N ALA A 243 12.94 -8.85 19.38
CA ALA A 243 13.64 -10.13 19.24
C ALA A 243 14.06 -10.72 20.60
N LEU A 244 14.49 -9.89 21.56
CA LEU A 244 14.94 -10.33 22.89
C LEU A 244 13.81 -10.78 23.82
N GLY A 245 12.64 -10.13 23.78
CA GLY A 245 11.56 -10.37 24.75
C GLY A 245 11.05 -11.83 24.80
N PRO A 246 10.72 -12.47 23.67
CA PRO A 246 10.26 -13.87 23.63
C PRO A 246 11.34 -14.88 24.04
N GLU A 247 12.60 -14.61 23.73
CA GLU A 247 13.73 -15.50 24.07
C GLU A 247 13.96 -15.55 25.59
N ILE A 248 13.85 -14.40 26.26
CA ILE A 248 14.04 -14.28 27.71
C ILE A 248 12.87 -14.88 28.50
N SER A 249 11.65 -14.83 27.97
CA SER A 249 10.47 -15.37 28.65
C SER A 249 10.36 -16.89 28.55
N THR A 250 10.96 -17.49 27.53
CA THR A 250 10.86 -18.95 27.26
C THR A 250 12.02 -19.75 27.86
N VAL A 251 13.19 -19.14 28.05
CA VAL A 251 14.33 -19.80 28.72
C VAL A 251 14.12 -19.81 30.23
N ARG A 252 13.84 -20.99 30.79
CA ARG A 252 13.52 -21.24 32.22
C ARG A 252 14.60 -20.78 33.23
N SER A 253 15.79 -20.41 32.76
CA SER A 253 16.91 -19.88 33.55
C SER A 253 17.13 -18.37 33.42
N ALA A 254 16.25 -17.61 32.75
CA ALA A 254 16.33 -16.16 32.74
C ALA A 254 16.21 -15.62 34.17
N ARG A 255 17.25 -14.95 34.66
CA ARG A 255 17.23 -14.33 35.99
C ARG A 255 16.25 -13.17 35.92
N LEU A 256 15.42 -12.96 36.95
CA LEU A 256 14.57 -11.76 37.08
C LEU A 256 15.36 -10.47 36.81
N ALA A 257 16.64 -10.44 37.20
CA ALA A 257 17.57 -9.34 36.93
C ALA A 257 17.72 -9.01 35.42
N ASP A 258 17.75 -10.02 34.55
CA ASP A 258 17.88 -9.81 33.09
C ASP A 258 16.59 -9.24 32.49
N GLN A 259 15.43 -9.72 32.95
CA GLN A 259 14.12 -9.16 32.57
C GLN A 259 13.95 -7.71 33.02
N PHE A 260 14.34 -7.40 34.27
CA PHE A 260 14.33 -6.03 34.78
C PHE A 260 15.32 -5.14 34.01
N ALA A 261 16.53 -5.62 33.73
CA ALA A 261 17.51 -4.88 32.94
C ALA A 261 16.98 -4.57 31.54
N LEU A 262 16.34 -5.54 30.87
CA LEU A 262 15.71 -5.33 29.57
C LEU A 262 14.57 -4.31 29.65
N GLN A 263 13.67 -4.45 30.63
CA GLN A 263 12.55 -3.53 30.83
C GLN A 263 13.03 -2.09 31.08
N MET A 264 14.02 -1.91 31.94
CA MET A 264 14.59 -0.59 32.23
C MET A 264 15.28 0.01 31.00
N ALA A 265 16.06 -0.79 30.27
CA ALA A 265 16.69 -0.36 29.02
C ALA A 265 15.65 0.05 27.96
N TRP A 266 14.56 -0.71 27.84
CA TRP A 266 13.46 -0.43 26.92
C TRP A 266 12.73 0.87 27.24
N LEU A 267 12.36 1.06 28.52
CA LEU A 267 11.70 2.27 28.98
C LEU A 267 12.64 3.48 28.86
N ALA A 268 13.93 3.34 29.18
CA ALA A 268 14.91 4.40 29.04
C ALA A 268 15.09 4.82 27.57
N TRP A 269 15.19 3.84 26.66
CA TRP A 269 15.32 4.10 25.22
C TRP A 269 14.06 4.77 24.65
N THR A 270 12.86 4.24 24.92
CA THR A 270 11.60 4.82 24.46
C THR A 270 11.42 6.24 25.02
N ALA A 271 11.68 6.45 26.32
CA ALA A 271 11.63 7.78 26.93
C ALA A 271 12.64 8.75 26.28
N ALA A 272 13.88 8.32 26.04
CA ALA A 272 14.89 9.14 25.37
C ALA A 272 14.39 9.57 23.98
N PHE A 273 13.89 8.64 23.18
CA PHE A 273 13.41 8.92 21.82
C PHE A 273 12.11 9.75 21.77
N ALA A 274 11.26 9.70 22.80
CA ALA A 274 10.17 10.68 22.95
C ALA A 274 10.69 12.11 23.19
N LEU A 275 11.77 12.26 23.94
CA LEU A 275 12.31 13.57 24.34
C LEU A 275 13.26 14.19 23.30
N LEU A 276 14.00 13.37 22.55
CA LEU A 276 15.01 13.83 21.58
C LEU A 276 14.46 14.87 20.57
N PRO A 277 13.29 14.69 19.93
CA PRO A 277 12.74 15.68 19.00
C PRO A 277 12.36 16.98 19.70
N ALA A 278 11.80 16.90 20.91
CA ALA A 278 11.41 18.06 21.70
C ALA A 278 12.63 18.89 22.13
N GLN A 279 13.67 18.24 22.65
CA GLN A 279 14.93 18.88 23.03
C GLN A 279 15.60 19.61 21.86
N ARG A 280 15.58 18.98 20.67
CA ARG A 280 16.14 19.59 19.47
C ARG A 280 15.35 20.81 19.01
N ALA A 281 14.01 20.72 19.04
CA ALA A 281 13.12 21.82 18.70
C ALA A 281 13.33 23.03 19.63
N LEU A 282 13.49 22.79 20.94
CA LEU A 282 13.78 23.84 21.93
C LEU A 282 15.13 24.54 21.71
N ARG A 283 16.13 23.84 21.17
CA ARG A 283 17.45 24.41 20.85
C ARG A 283 17.49 25.19 19.53
N GLY A 284 16.33 25.45 18.91
CA GLY A 284 16.24 26.11 17.60
C GLY A 284 16.77 25.24 16.44
N GLY A 285 16.93 23.93 16.65
CA GLY A 285 17.60 23.04 15.72
C GLY A 285 16.68 22.42 14.67
N GLY A 286 16.24 23.16 13.65
CA GLY A 286 15.76 22.58 12.38
C GLY A 286 14.50 23.20 11.77
N ASP A 287 14.19 22.75 10.55
CA ASP A 287 12.94 23.06 9.83
C ASP A 287 11.72 22.80 10.71
N GLY A 288 10.93 23.84 11.00
CA GLY A 288 9.76 23.76 11.88
C GLY A 288 8.76 22.67 11.45
N ALA A 289 8.56 22.47 10.15
CA ALA A 289 7.64 21.46 9.62
C ALA A 289 8.10 20.02 9.86
N GLY A 290 9.41 19.74 9.67
CA GLY A 290 9.95 18.39 9.83
C GLY A 290 10.09 17.97 11.29
N ALA A 291 10.47 18.90 12.16
CA ALA A 291 10.51 18.65 13.61
C ALA A 291 9.11 18.38 14.16
N ALA A 292 8.09 19.13 13.70
CA ALA A 292 6.70 18.90 14.06
C ALA A 292 6.21 17.50 13.63
N ALA A 293 6.57 17.06 12.42
CA ALA A 293 6.21 15.72 11.92
C ALA A 293 6.79 14.60 12.79
N ILE A 294 8.08 14.70 13.16
CA ILE A 294 8.72 13.72 14.06
C ILE A 294 8.05 13.73 15.44
N LEU A 295 7.76 14.92 15.99
CA LEU A 295 7.07 15.06 17.27
C LEU A 295 5.68 14.41 17.26
N HIS A 296 4.91 14.59 16.18
CA HIS A 296 3.59 14.00 16.05
C HIS A 296 3.69 12.48 15.97
N ALA A 297 4.54 11.97 15.09
CA ALA A 297 4.71 10.53 14.93
C ALA A 297 5.32 9.85 16.19
N ALA A 298 6.20 10.53 16.92
CA ALA A 298 6.72 10.05 18.20
C ALA A 298 5.62 9.90 19.27
N ALA A 299 4.64 10.81 19.29
CA ALA A 299 3.51 10.75 20.23
C ALA A 299 2.62 9.51 20.04
N PHE A 300 2.69 8.83 18.89
CA PHE A 300 1.98 7.58 18.62
C PHE A 300 2.89 6.36 18.73
N LEU A 301 4.06 6.41 18.09
CA LEU A 301 4.96 5.25 17.97
C LEU A 301 5.64 4.91 19.28
N VAL A 302 6.13 5.90 20.02
CA VAL A 302 6.85 5.65 21.27
C VAL A 302 5.98 4.98 22.34
N PRO A 303 4.75 5.44 22.64
CA PRO A 303 3.85 4.72 23.55
C PRO A 303 3.54 3.29 23.12
N ALA A 304 3.26 3.09 21.84
CA ALA A 304 2.95 1.77 21.30
C ALA A 304 4.14 0.81 21.49
N LEU A 305 5.36 1.30 21.23
CA LEU A 305 6.60 0.55 21.51
C LEU A 305 6.76 0.29 23.00
N ALA A 306 6.65 1.31 23.86
CA ALA A 306 6.81 1.16 25.30
C ALA A 306 5.89 0.05 25.87
N VAL A 307 4.60 0.08 25.49
CA VAL A 307 3.62 -0.93 25.90
C VAL A 307 3.93 -2.30 25.28
N GLY A 308 4.17 -2.37 23.96
CA GLY A 308 4.44 -3.62 23.26
C GLY A 308 5.67 -4.36 23.80
N GLY A 309 6.76 -3.65 24.07
CA GLY A 309 7.94 -4.28 24.67
C GLY A 309 7.76 -4.65 26.14
N THR A 310 6.91 -3.94 26.89
CA THR A 310 6.55 -4.38 28.26
C THR A 310 5.77 -5.70 28.22
N ILE A 311 4.79 -5.80 27.31
CA ILE A 311 4.03 -7.04 27.09
C ILE A 311 4.97 -8.18 26.72
N SER A 312 5.90 -7.94 25.80
CA SER A 312 6.85 -8.94 25.32
C SER A 312 7.86 -9.37 26.39
N THR A 313 8.43 -8.42 27.14
CA THR A 313 9.46 -8.67 28.17
C THR A 313 8.93 -9.51 29.32
N TRP A 314 7.67 -9.26 29.71
CA TRP A 314 7.02 -9.96 30.82
C TRP A 314 6.12 -11.11 30.36
N SER A 315 6.11 -11.42 29.06
CA SER A 315 5.24 -12.44 28.44
C SER A 315 3.81 -12.35 28.96
N LEU A 316 3.26 -11.13 29.01
CA LEU A 316 1.98 -10.89 29.64
C LEU A 316 0.89 -11.65 28.90
N GLU A 317 0.04 -12.33 29.65
CA GLU A 317 -1.18 -12.92 29.11
C GLU A 317 -2.03 -11.84 28.45
N LYS A 318 -2.92 -12.26 27.55
CA LYS A 318 -3.74 -11.36 26.73
C LYS A 318 -4.52 -10.34 27.58
N ALA A 319 -5.15 -10.79 28.66
CA ALA A 319 -5.89 -9.92 29.57
C ALA A 319 -4.97 -8.92 30.30
N ALA A 320 -3.82 -9.37 30.83
CA ALA A 320 -2.83 -8.50 31.47
C ALA A 320 -2.27 -7.46 30.50
N SER A 321 -2.01 -7.85 29.26
CA SER A 321 -1.62 -6.95 28.17
C SER A 321 -2.67 -5.86 27.92
N GLY A 322 -3.95 -6.24 27.96
CA GLY A 322 -5.06 -5.30 27.83
C GLY A 322 -5.11 -4.27 28.95
N TRP A 323 -4.88 -4.70 30.20
CA TRP A 323 -4.78 -3.78 31.34
C TRP A 323 -3.60 -2.83 31.25
N VAL A 324 -2.44 -3.28 30.77
CA VAL A 324 -1.27 -2.40 30.53
C VAL A 324 -1.59 -1.35 29.45
N CYS A 325 -2.25 -1.74 28.35
CA CYS A 325 -2.71 -0.81 27.33
C CYS A 325 -3.70 0.22 27.89
N LEU A 326 -4.67 -0.19 28.72
CA LEU A 326 -5.63 0.71 29.36
C LEU A 326 -4.96 1.67 30.36
N GLY A 327 -3.99 1.17 31.13
CA GLY A 327 -3.17 2.01 32.03
C GLY A 327 -2.36 3.05 31.25
N ALA A 328 -1.72 2.65 30.16
CA ALA A 328 -1.00 3.57 29.29
C ALA A 328 -1.94 4.59 28.62
N ALA A 329 -3.14 4.17 28.20
CA ALA A 329 -4.17 5.06 27.66
C ALA A 329 -4.57 6.14 28.68
N LEU A 330 -4.77 5.75 29.95
CA LEU A 330 -5.06 6.68 31.03
C LEU A 330 -3.90 7.67 31.25
N LEU A 331 -2.66 7.18 31.31
CA LEU A 331 -1.47 8.04 31.48
C LEU A 331 -1.34 9.06 30.35
N TYR A 332 -1.57 8.65 29.10
CA TYR A 332 -1.55 9.57 27.94
C TYR A 332 -2.73 10.54 27.93
N ALA A 333 -3.92 10.11 28.36
CA ALA A 333 -5.07 10.98 28.51
C ALA A 333 -4.82 12.06 29.57
N LEU A 334 -4.21 11.69 30.71
CA LEU A 334 -3.79 12.61 31.77
C LEU A 334 -2.66 13.53 31.30
N GLY A 335 -1.63 13.00 30.65
CA GLY A 335 -0.52 13.78 30.08
C GLY A 335 -0.99 14.82 29.05
N SER A 336 -2.04 14.50 28.27
CA SER A 336 -2.66 15.47 27.35
C SER A 336 -3.27 16.70 28.04
N ARG A 337 -3.59 16.61 29.35
CA ARG A 337 -4.07 17.75 30.14
C ARG A 337 -2.94 18.70 30.52
N LEU A 338 -1.74 18.16 30.77
CA LEU A 338 -0.53 18.92 31.10
C LEU A 338 0.04 19.67 29.89
N LEU A 339 -0.21 19.16 28.67
CA LEU A 339 0.21 19.78 27.41
C LEU A 339 -0.72 20.92 26.93
N ALA A 340 -1.42 21.60 27.86
CA ALA A 340 -2.37 22.68 27.54
C ALA A 340 -1.72 23.83 26.73
N ALA A 341 -0.42 24.07 26.94
CA ALA A 341 0.36 25.10 26.26
C ALA A 341 0.73 24.76 24.79
N LEU A 342 0.53 23.52 24.32
CA LEU A 342 0.90 23.07 22.97
C LEU A 342 -0.28 22.34 22.29
N PRO A 343 -1.26 23.08 21.71
CA PRO A 343 -2.54 22.53 21.28
C PRO A 343 -2.44 21.44 20.20
N ALA A 344 -1.48 21.53 19.28
CA ALA A 344 -1.23 20.50 18.27
C ALA A 344 -0.73 19.19 18.90
N HIS A 345 0.14 19.30 19.91
CA HIS A 345 0.72 18.14 20.61
C HIS A 345 -0.32 17.45 21.51
N ARG A 346 -1.22 18.24 22.11
CA ARG A 346 -2.36 17.74 22.90
C ARG A 346 -3.33 16.87 22.09
N ARG A 347 -3.64 17.26 20.84
CA ARG A 347 -4.51 16.44 19.96
C ARG A 347 -3.89 15.06 19.72
N SER A 348 -2.60 15.03 19.39
CA SER A 348 -1.87 13.78 19.13
C SER A 348 -1.86 12.85 20.36
N HIS A 349 -1.64 13.39 21.57
CA HIS A 349 -1.67 12.60 22.80
C HIS A 349 -3.06 12.04 23.13
N ARG A 350 -4.14 12.78 22.85
CA ARG A 350 -5.52 12.28 23.05
C ARG A 350 -5.86 11.15 22.09
N LEU A 351 -5.41 11.26 20.84
CA LEU A 351 -5.61 10.22 19.85
C LEU A 351 -4.79 8.97 20.20
N ALA A 352 -3.55 9.12 20.65
CA ALA A 352 -2.74 8.01 21.15
C ALA A 352 -3.41 7.32 22.35
N ALA A 353 -3.97 8.09 23.29
CA ALA A 353 -4.74 7.56 24.40
C ALA A 353 -5.97 6.77 23.93
N ALA A 354 -6.73 7.28 22.96
CA ALA A 354 -7.90 6.58 22.41
C ALA A 354 -7.50 5.27 21.72
N LEU A 355 -6.43 5.27 20.93
CA LEU A 355 -5.93 4.07 20.24
C LEU A 355 -5.45 3.00 21.23
N LEU A 356 -4.68 3.38 22.25
CA LEU A 356 -4.27 2.47 23.32
C LEU A 356 -5.47 1.96 24.12
N GLY A 357 -6.47 2.79 24.36
CA GLY A 357 -7.69 2.41 25.08
C GLY A 357 -8.51 1.36 24.32
N VAL A 358 -8.72 1.58 23.03
CA VAL A 358 -9.39 0.60 22.15
C VAL A 358 -8.58 -0.69 22.07
N THR A 359 -7.26 -0.61 21.89
CA THR A 359 -6.37 -1.78 21.87
C THR A 359 -6.44 -2.56 23.19
N GLY A 360 -6.44 -1.86 24.33
CA GLY A 360 -6.57 -2.46 25.65
C GLY A 360 -7.90 -3.17 25.84
N LEU A 361 -9.00 -2.56 25.41
CA LEU A 361 -10.33 -3.18 25.45
C LEU A 361 -10.38 -4.45 24.59
N LEU A 362 -9.81 -4.43 23.37
CA LEU A 362 -9.73 -5.60 22.49
C LEU A 362 -8.91 -6.75 23.08
N LEU A 363 -7.91 -6.44 23.91
CA LEU A 363 -7.06 -7.43 24.56
C LEU A 363 -7.67 -7.99 25.86
N VAL A 364 -8.40 -7.18 26.62
CA VAL A 364 -9.14 -7.66 27.81
C VAL A 364 -10.29 -8.58 27.43
N LEU A 365 -10.94 -8.31 26.29
CA LEU A 365 -12.06 -9.11 25.81
C LEU A 365 -11.57 -10.35 25.04
N ASP A 366 -12.32 -11.46 25.15
CA ASP A 366 -12.00 -12.72 24.48
C ASP A 366 -12.96 -13.12 23.36
N GLY A 367 -12.41 -13.92 22.44
CA GLY A 367 -13.15 -14.55 21.33
C GLY A 367 -14.05 -13.60 20.56
N ASP A 368 -15.34 -13.91 20.55
CA ASP A 368 -16.36 -13.18 19.81
C ASP A 368 -16.55 -11.74 20.30
N ALA A 369 -16.45 -11.49 21.61
CA ALA A 369 -16.70 -10.17 22.19
C ALA A 369 -15.68 -9.14 21.68
N ALA A 370 -14.41 -9.52 21.59
CA ALA A 370 -13.36 -8.65 21.09
C ALA A 370 -13.47 -8.42 19.58
N PHE A 371 -13.83 -9.45 18.81
CA PHE A 371 -14.10 -9.30 17.38
C PHE A 371 -15.30 -8.36 17.13
N PHE A 372 -16.37 -8.45 17.93
CA PHE A 372 -17.50 -7.52 17.87
C PHE A 372 -17.09 -6.08 18.14
N VAL A 373 -16.20 -5.83 19.11
CA VAL A 373 -15.66 -4.48 19.36
C VAL A 373 -14.85 -3.98 18.16
N ALA A 374 -14.08 -4.84 17.49
CA ALA A 374 -13.37 -4.47 16.26
C ALA A 374 -14.33 -4.12 15.10
N VAL A 375 -15.41 -4.90 14.93
CA VAL A 375 -16.49 -4.63 13.96
C VAL A 375 -17.18 -3.30 14.27
N ALA A 376 -17.56 -3.08 15.52
CA ALA A 376 -18.20 -1.84 15.98
C ALA A 376 -17.29 -0.63 15.79
N LEU A 377 -15.99 -0.78 16.02
CA LEU A 377 -14.98 0.26 15.78
C LEU A 377 -14.92 0.64 14.29
N VAL A 378 -14.87 -0.33 13.37
CA VAL A 378 -14.87 -0.07 11.92
C VAL A 378 -16.15 0.63 11.48
N ILE A 379 -17.31 0.16 11.96
CA ILE A 379 -18.60 0.79 11.65
C ILE A 379 -18.67 2.23 12.19
N GLY A 380 -18.27 2.42 13.45
CA GLY A 380 -18.28 3.72 14.12
C GLY A 380 -17.33 4.73 13.48
N LEU A 381 -16.11 4.30 13.12
CA LEU A 381 -15.16 5.13 12.39
C LEU A 381 -15.66 5.47 10.99
N ALA A 382 -16.27 4.51 10.26
CA ALA A 382 -16.82 4.77 8.93
C ALA A 382 -17.94 5.82 8.98
N GLU A 383 -18.79 5.75 10.00
CA GLU A 383 -19.84 6.73 10.23
C GLU A 383 -19.28 8.09 10.65
N ALA A 384 -18.25 8.12 11.49
CA ALA A 384 -17.56 9.35 11.88
C ALA A 384 -16.88 10.04 10.67
N VAL A 385 -16.23 9.27 9.80
CA VAL A 385 -15.64 9.75 8.54
C VAL A 385 -16.71 10.32 7.62
N ARG A 386 -17.86 9.63 7.49
CA ARG A 386 -19.00 10.10 6.69
C ARG A 386 -19.51 11.47 7.15
N ARG A 387 -19.53 11.72 8.48
CA ARG A 387 -20.03 12.96 9.08
C ARG A 387 -19.01 14.10 9.10
N THR A 388 -17.75 13.80 9.42
CA THR A 388 -16.72 14.82 9.68
C THR A 388 -15.79 15.06 8.49
N ARG A 389 -15.60 14.06 7.62
CA ARG A 389 -14.64 14.06 6.49
C ARG A 389 -13.20 14.38 6.90
N GLU A 390 -12.82 14.05 8.14
CA GLU A 390 -11.46 14.24 8.64
C GLU A 390 -10.51 13.15 8.11
N PRO A 391 -9.39 13.52 7.46
CA PRO A 391 -8.47 12.55 6.85
C PRO A 391 -7.80 11.64 7.88
N LEU A 392 -7.63 12.11 9.12
CA LEU A 392 -7.06 11.31 10.19
C LEU A 392 -8.02 10.19 10.64
N LEU A 393 -9.33 10.46 10.66
CA LEU A 393 -10.33 9.43 10.98
C LEU A 393 -10.43 8.40 9.85
N GLU A 394 -10.26 8.84 8.60
CA GLU A 394 -10.19 7.94 7.44
C GLU A 394 -8.96 7.02 7.51
N ALA A 395 -7.79 7.56 7.85
CA ALA A 395 -6.60 6.76 8.11
C ALA A 395 -6.78 5.76 9.27
N GLY A 396 -7.43 6.18 10.36
CA GLY A 396 -7.77 5.32 11.48
C GLY A 396 -8.73 4.19 11.10
N LEU A 397 -9.73 4.48 10.24
CA LEU A 397 -10.65 3.48 9.71
C LEU A 397 -9.92 2.44 8.85
N HIS A 398 -9.00 2.86 7.98
CA HIS A 398 -8.21 1.93 7.16
C HIS A 398 -7.39 0.97 8.04
N LEU A 399 -6.73 1.49 9.07
CA LEU A 399 -5.95 0.68 10.01
C LEU A 399 -6.84 -0.30 10.78
N ALA A 400 -7.97 0.16 11.32
CA ALA A 400 -8.93 -0.68 12.04
C ALA A 400 -9.49 -1.81 11.15
N ALA A 401 -9.85 -1.49 9.90
CA ALA A 401 -10.34 -2.47 8.94
C ALA A 401 -9.27 -3.50 8.55
N LEU A 402 -8.00 -3.08 8.44
CA LEU A 402 -6.87 -3.98 8.17
C LEU A 402 -6.65 -4.96 9.33
N VAL A 403 -6.64 -4.47 10.57
CA VAL A 403 -6.47 -5.31 11.77
C VAL A 403 -7.63 -6.28 11.93
N MET A 404 -8.87 -5.80 11.78
CA MET A 404 -10.07 -6.65 11.79
C MET A 404 -10.01 -7.72 10.70
N GLY A 405 -9.55 -7.36 9.50
CA GLY A 405 -9.42 -8.30 8.39
C GLY A 405 -8.32 -9.35 8.61
N ALA A 406 -7.18 -8.97 9.18
CA ALA A 406 -6.15 -9.92 9.57
C ALA A 406 -6.66 -10.91 10.64
N TRP A 407 -7.37 -10.39 11.65
CA TRP A 407 -8.00 -11.23 12.67
C TRP A 407 -9.04 -12.18 12.06
N TRP A 408 -9.86 -11.69 11.13
CA TRP A 408 -10.82 -12.52 10.40
C TRP A 408 -10.13 -13.70 9.67
N ILE A 409 -8.96 -13.47 9.06
CA ILE A 409 -8.17 -14.53 8.40
C ILE A 409 -7.66 -15.57 9.41
N VAL A 410 -7.18 -15.15 10.59
CA VAL A 410 -6.75 -16.07 11.64
C VAL A 410 -7.91 -16.94 12.11
N ARG A 411 -9.08 -16.33 12.38
CA ARG A 411 -10.28 -17.06 12.78
C ARG A 411 -10.77 -18.02 11.71
N MET A 412 -10.54 -17.73 10.43
CA MET A 412 -10.80 -18.66 9.32
C MET A 412 -9.96 -19.94 9.39
N ALA A 413 -8.73 -19.85 9.89
CA ALA A 413 -7.80 -20.98 9.96
C ALA A 413 -8.08 -21.94 11.14
N GLU A 414 -8.81 -21.51 12.17
CA GLU A 414 -9.06 -22.29 13.39
C GLU A 414 -10.02 -23.49 13.18
N GLY A 415 -10.58 -23.66 11.99
CA GLY A 415 -11.40 -24.81 11.60
C GLY A 415 -12.79 -24.82 12.23
N ALA A 416 -13.76 -25.45 11.56
CA ALA A 416 -15.11 -25.67 12.08
C ALA A 416 -15.34 -27.16 12.33
N SER A 417 -15.63 -27.54 13.57
CA SER A 417 -15.66 -28.92 14.06
C SER A 417 -17.03 -29.62 13.97
N SER A 418 -18.08 -28.98 13.42
CA SER A 418 -19.46 -29.52 13.36
C SER A 418 -20.31 -28.80 12.30
N PRO A 419 -21.39 -29.40 11.76
CA PRO A 419 -22.06 -28.94 10.53
C PRO A 419 -22.82 -27.61 10.67
N PRO A 420 -22.93 -26.78 9.60
CA PRO A 420 -23.29 -25.37 9.75
C PRO A 420 -24.67 -24.99 9.21
N LEU A 421 -25.22 -23.92 9.80
CA LEU A 421 -25.94 -22.82 9.13
C LEU A 421 -26.32 -21.68 10.11
N LEU A 422 -26.23 -21.88 11.43
CA LEU A 422 -26.65 -20.90 12.45
C LEU A 422 -25.76 -20.83 13.72
N ARG A 423 -24.44 -21.07 13.62
CA ARG A 423 -23.54 -20.80 14.76
C ARG A 423 -23.24 -19.31 14.90
N LEU A 424 -23.02 -18.88 16.15
CA LEU A 424 -22.63 -17.51 16.50
C LEU A 424 -21.33 -17.10 15.79
N ASP A 425 -20.36 -17.99 15.60
CA ASP A 425 -19.08 -17.68 14.96
C ASP A 425 -19.22 -17.36 13.45
N ALA A 426 -20.07 -18.09 12.73
CA ALA A 426 -20.36 -17.82 11.32
C ALA A 426 -21.01 -16.44 11.15
N VAL A 427 -21.93 -16.08 12.06
CA VAL A 427 -22.57 -14.75 12.11
C VAL A 427 -21.55 -13.66 12.45
N VAL A 428 -20.66 -13.90 13.40
CA VAL A 428 -19.60 -12.97 13.78
C VAL A 428 -18.66 -12.68 12.61
N LEU A 429 -18.23 -13.71 11.88
CA LEU A 429 -17.38 -13.53 10.69
C LEU A 429 -18.10 -12.80 9.56
N LEU A 430 -19.39 -13.07 9.37
CA LEU A 430 -20.21 -12.35 8.39
C LEU A 430 -20.40 -10.88 8.80
N ALA A 431 -20.50 -10.57 10.09
CA ALA A 431 -20.55 -9.20 10.59
C ALA A 431 -19.28 -8.41 10.24
N GLY A 432 -18.11 -9.05 10.26
CA GLY A 432 -16.86 -8.46 9.77
C GLY A 432 -16.89 -8.12 8.28
N VAL A 433 -17.42 -9.02 7.45
CA VAL A 433 -17.64 -8.77 6.01
C VAL A 433 -18.65 -7.62 5.80
N ALA A 434 -19.74 -7.62 6.56
CA ALA A 434 -20.74 -6.56 6.52
C ALA A 434 -20.17 -5.20 6.91
N ALA A 435 -19.28 -5.12 7.90
CA ALA A 435 -18.58 -3.89 8.27
C ALA A 435 -17.72 -3.33 7.13
N LEU A 436 -17.07 -4.18 6.33
CA LEU A 436 -16.33 -3.73 5.13
C LEU A 436 -17.27 -3.15 4.08
N PHE A 437 -18.40 -3.81 3.79
CA PHE A 437 -19.40 -3.27 2.86
C PHE A 437 -20.09 -2.01 3.39
N TRP A 438 -20.25 -1.89 4.71
CA TRP A 438 -20.73 -0.66 5.35
C TRP A 438 -19.74 0.48 5.18
N ALA A 439 -18.45 0.25 5.45
CA ALA A 439 -17.40 1.22 5.23
C ALA A 439 -17.30 1.65 3.75
N TRP A 440 -17.38 0.70 2.80
CA TRP A 440 -17.47 0.99 1.37
C TRP A 440 -18.60 1.99 1.05
N ARG A 441 -19.77 1.81 1.66
CA ARG A 441 -20.93 2.70 1.47
C ARG A 441 -20.72 4.07 2.11
N CYS A 442 -20.19 4.13 3.33
CA CYS A 442 -19.90 5.39 4.02
C CYS A 442 -18.87 6.24 3.28
N LEU A 443 -17.90 5.61 2.62
CA LEU A 443 -16.84 6.26 1.84
C LEU A 443 -17.25 6.54 0.38
N ALA A 444 -18.54 6.63 0.06
CA ALA A 444 -18.99 6.84 -1.32
C ALA A 444 -18.31 8.00 -2.07
N ALA A 445 -17.90 9.05 -1.35
CA ALA A 445 -17.18 10.22 -1.90
C ALA A 445 -15.64 10.07 -1.96
N SER A 446 -15.06 9.08 -1.28
CA SER A 446 -13.61 8.84 -1.26
C SER A 446 -13.21 7.79 -2.30
N PRO A 447 -12.09 7.97 -3.02
CA PRO A 447 -11.55 6.92 -3.89
C PRO A 447 -11.17 5.66 -3.10
N ALA A 448 -10.89 5.78 -1.80
CA ALA A 448 -10.50 4.68 -0.94
C ALA A 448 -11.63 3.65 -0.73
N ARG A 449 -12.89 3.98 -1.08
CA ARG A 449 -14.00 3.02 -1.03
C ARG A 449 -13.68 1.72 -1.77
N TRP A 450 -12.96 1.80 -2.88
CA TRP A 450 -12.61 0.65 -3.70
C TRP A 450 -11.82 -0.42 -2.94
N ALA A 451 -10.99 -0.02 -1.97
CA ALA A 451 -10.24 -0.94 -1.14
C ALA A 451 -11.16 -1.86 -0.31
N TYR A 452 -12.25 -1.32 0.22
CA TYR A 452 -13.21 -2.09 1.02
C TYR A 452 -14.01 -3.09 0.19
N TRP A 453 -14.35 -2.73 -1.05
CA TRP A 453 -14.99 -3.66 -1.98
C TRP A 453 -14.04 -4.79 -2.39
N LEU A 454 -12.80 -4.43 -2.73
CA LEU A 454 -11.75 -5.38 -3.10
C LEU A 454 -11.35 -6.32 -1.96
N ALA A 455 -11.48 -5.89 -0.70
CA ALA A 455 -11.27 -6.75 0.47
C ALA A 455 -12.51 -7.59 0.83
N GLY A 456 -13.71 -6.98 0.79
CA GLY A 456 -14.95 -7.61 1.20
C GLY A 456 -15.35 -8.81 0.34
N VAL A 457 -15.12 -8.74 -0.99
CA VAL A 457 -15.46 -9.85 -1.91
C VAL A 457 -14.62 -11.12 -1.64
N PRO A 458 -13.28 -11.06 -1.57
CA PRO A 458 -12.46 -12.21 -1.17
C PRO A 458 -12.79 -12.76 0.22
N PHE A 459 -13.12 -11.91 1.20
CA PHE A 459 -13.53 -12.39 2.52
C PHE A 459 -14.89 -13.09 2.47
N LEU A 460 -15.84 -12.58 1.70
CA LEU A 460 -17.10 -13.29 1.46
C LEU A 460 -16.86 -14.66 0.81
N MET A 461 -15.97 -14.72 -0.19
CA MET A 461 -15.55 -15.99 -0.80
C MET A 461 -14.92 -16.93 0.24
N GLY A 462 -14.02 -16.43 1.09
CA GLY A 462 -13.40 -17.23 2.16
C GLY A 462 -14.43 -17.76 3.16
N TRP A 463 -15.44 -16.96 3.51
CA TRP A 463 -16.55 -17.40 4.36
C TRP A 463 -17.35 -18.54 3.73
N ILE A 464 -17.75 -18.40 2.46
CA ILE A 464 -18.42 -19.47 1.71
C ILE A 464 -17.57 -20.73 1.69
N ALA A 465 -16.26 -20.59 1.44
CA ALA A 465 -15.34 -21.72 1.37
C ALA A 465 -15.20 -22.47 2.70
N ARG A 466 -15.15 -21.73 3.83
CA ARG A 466 -15.11 -22.33 5.17
C ARG A 466 -16.37 -23.13 5.45
N GLU A 467 -17.54 -22.52 5.26
CA GLU A 467 -18.82 -23.16 5.60
C GLU A 467 -19.11 -24.34 4.66
N ALA A 468 -18.74 -24.23 3.38
CA ALA A 468 -18.78 -25.37 2.46
C ALA A 468 -17.79 -26.48 2.85
N GLY A 469 -16.60 -26.11 3.35
CA GLY A 469 -15.51 -27.02 3.71
C GLY A 469 -15.84 -28.01 4.83
N THR A 470 -16.84 -27.73 5.68
CA THR A 470 -17.27 -28.65 6.75
C THR A 470 -18.17 -29.79 6.25
N THR A 471 -18.56 -29.75 4.98
CA THR A 471 -19.35 -30.82 4.34
C THR A 471 -18.43 -31.89 3.75
N GLY A 472 -18.89 -33.13 3.61
CA GLY A 472 -18.08 -34.26 3.13
C GLY A 472 -17.46 -34.08 1.74
N GLU A 473 -17.97 -33.15 0.92
CA GLU A 473 -17.45 -32.79 -0.40
C GLU A 473 -16.97 -31.33 -0.44
N GLY A 474 -16.27 -30.87 0.61
CA GLY A 474 -15.97 -29.44 0.81
C GLY A 474 -15.33 -28.73 -0.39
N MET A 475 -14.45 -29.38 -1.14
CA MET A 475 -13.84 -28.77 -2.35
C MET A 475 -14.85 -28.50 -3.47
N ALA A 476 -15.84 -29.39 -3.65
CA ALA A 476 -16.90 -29.20 -4.65
C ALA A 476 -17.85 -28.08 -4.23
N TRP A 477 -18.29 -28.09 -2.96
CA TRP A 477 -19.19 -27.07 -2.42
C TRP A 477 -18.54 -25.68 -2.36
N THR A 478 -17.22 -25.57 -2.12
CA THR A 478 -16.51 -24.28 -2.20
C THR A 478 -16.59 -23.68 -3.61
N SER A 479 -16.39 -24.51 -4.62
CA SER A 479 -16.38 -24.09 -6.03
C SER A 479 -17.80 -23.77 -6.51
N ALA A 480 -18.80 -24.56 -6.10
CA ALA A 480 -20.21 -24.30 -6.34
C ALA A 480 -20.68 -23.00 -5.68
N GLY A 481 -20.29 -22.74 -4.44
CA GLY A 481 -20.63 -21.53 -3.71
C GLY A 481 -20.02 -20.26 -4.33
N TRP A 482 -18.75 -20.31 -4.74
CA TRP A 482 -18.13 -19.20 -5.48
C TRP A 482 -18.76 -18.99 -6.86
N GLY A 483 -19.12 -20.08 -7.56
CA GLY A 483 -19.86 -20.02 -8.81
C GLY A 483 -21.23 -19.37 -8.65
N ALA A 484 -21.99 -19.74 -7.62
CA ALA A 484 -23.29 -19.14 -7.32
C ALA A 484 -23.16 -17.65 -6.98
N LEU A 485 -22.15 -17.26 -6.21
CA LEU A 485 -21.84 -15.85 -5.95
C LEU A 485 -21.54 -15.08 -7.24
N ALA A 486 -20.73 -15.64 -8.14
CA ALA A 486 -20.42 -15.02 -9.43
C ALA A 486 -21.68 -14.81 -10.28
N VAL A 487 -22.52 -15.84 -10.43
CA VAL A 487 -23.79 -15.77 -11.17
C VAL A 487 -24.75 -14.76 -10.55
N GLY A 488 -24.89 -14.76 -9.23
CA GLY A 488 -25.73 -13.79 -8.51
C GLY A 488 -25.27 -12.34 -8.71
N LEU A 489 -23.95 -12.07 -8.62
CA LEU A 489 -23.40 -10.74 -8.91
C LEU A 489 -23.66 -10.32 -10.35
N LEU A 490 -23.52 -11.23 -11.32
CA LEU A 490 -23.81 -10.95 -12.73
C LEU A 490 -25.30 -10.69 -12.97
N ALA A 491 -26.20 -11.48 -12.39
CA ALA A 491 -27.65 -11.29 -12.51
C ALA A 491 -28.10 -9.94 -11.93
N VAL A 492 -27.64 -9.59 -10.72
CA VAL A 492 -27.93 -8.29 -10.11
C VAL A 492 -27.28 -7.15 -10.90
N SER A 493 -26.12 -7.38 -11.51
CA SER A 493 -25.47 -6.37 -12.36
C SER A 493 -26.29 -6.01 -13.60
N VAL A 494 -27.01 -6.98 -14.17
CA VAL A 494 -27.90 -6.76 -15.32
C VAL A 494 -29.16 -6.03 -14.86
N ALA A 495 -29.74 -6.42 -13.72
CA ALA A 495 -30.93 -5.78 -13.17
C ALA A 495 -30.69 -4.31 -12.74
N ARG A 496 -29.50 -4.00 -12.20
CA ARG A 496 -29.16 -2.66 -11.69
C ARG A 496 -28.30 -1.82 -12.65
N TRP A 497 -27.96 -2.36 -13.82
CA TRP A 497 -27.03 -1.75 -14.78
C TRP A 497 -25.68 -1.32 -14.18
N ASP A 498 -25.24 -2.01 -13.12
CA ASP A 498 -24.04 -1.63 -12.36
C ASP A 498 -22.78 -2.29 -12.94
N ALA A 499 -21.89 -1.46 -13.48
CA ALA A 499 -20.63 -1.90 -14.06
C ALA A 499 -19.66 -2.52 -13.04
N LEU A 500 -19.74 -2.12 -11.77
CA LEU A 500 -18.91 -2.68 -10.73
C LEU A 500 -19.27 -4.16 -10.49
N LEU A 501 -20.54 -4.43 -10.19
CA LEU A 501 -21.02 -5.78 -9.90
C LEU A 501 -20.65 -6.75 -11.04
N ARG A 502 -20.81 -6.29 -12.28
CA ARG A 502 -20.45 -7.06 -13.49
C ARG A 502 -18.96 -7.43 -13.54
N ARG A 503 -18.06 -6.46 -13.32
CA ARG A 503 -16.61 -6.71 -13.31
C ARG A 503 -16.21 -7.66 -12.19
N THR A 504 -16.75 -7.48 -10.99
CA THR A 504 -16.47 -8.42 -9.89
C THR A 504 -16.98 -9.82 -10.15
N GLY A 505 -18.19 -9.97 -10.72
CA GLY A 505 -18.71 -11.29 -11.09
C GLY A 505 -17.79 -12.03 -12.07
N LEU A 506 -17.26 -11.32 -13.08
CA LEU A 506 -16.29 -11.88 -14.04
C LEU A 506 -14.95 -12.26 -13.39
N VAL A 507 -14.42 -11.43 -12.48
CA VAL A 507 -13.17 -11.73 -11.77
C VAL A 507 -13.32 -12.96 -10.87
N VAL A 508 -14.41 -13.06 -10.11
CA VAL A 508 -14.70 -14.23 -9.26
C VAL A 508 -14.77 -15.50 -10.12
N LEU A 509 -15.44 -15.43 -11.28
CA LEU A 509 -15.50 -16.53 -12.24
C LEU A 509 -14.10 -16.95 -12.74
N ALA A 510 -13.23 -15.99 -13.08
CA ALA A 510 -11.86 -16.29 -13.52
C ALA A 510 -11.01 -16.96 -12.42
N VAL A 511 -11.18 -16.57 -11.16
CA VAL A 511 -10.51 -17.20 -10.01
C VAL A 511 -10.93 -18.66 -9.85
N VAL A 512 -12.23 -18.95 -9.97
CA VAL A 512 -12.75 -20.33 -9.93
C VAL A 512 -12.09 -21.19 -11.01
N LEU A 513 -11.98 -20.68 -12.24
CA LEU A 513 -11.33 -21.38 -13.35
C LEU A 513 -9.82 -21.56 -13.13
N GLY A 514 -9.12 -20.54 -12.64
CA GLY A 514 -7.66 -20.61 -12.40
C GLY A 514 -7.27 -21.58 -11.29
N LYS A 515 -8.09 -21.69 -10.23
CA LYS A 515 -7.90 -22.68 -9.16
C LYS A 515 -7.91 -24.11 -9.71
N LEU A 516 -8.78 -24.39 -10.68
CA LEU A 516 -8.89 -25.70 -11.31
C LEU A 516 -7.61 -26.08 -12.08
N LEU A 517 -6.88 -25.11 -12.64
CA LEU A 517 -5.68 -25.35 -13.46
C LEU A 517 -4.37 -25.52 -12.65
N LEU A 518 -4.21 -24.79 -11.54
CA LEU A 518 -2.96 -24.77 -10.76
C LEU A 518 -2.76 -26.01 -9.89
N VAL A 519 -3.86 -26.60 -9.41
CA VAL A 519 -3.80 -27.81 -8.57
C VAL A 519 -3.22 -29.00 -9.35
N ASP A 520 -3.30 -28.98 -10.68
CA ASP A 520 -2.81 -30.05 -11.55
C ASP A 520 -1.28 -30.02 -11.83
N MET A 521 -0.55 -28.93 -11.52
CA MET A 521 0.87 -28.75 -11.91
C MET A 521 1.90 -29.01 -10.79
N ALA A 522 1.49 -29.20 -9.53
CA ALA A 522 2.41 -29.27 -8.38
C ALA A 522 3.26 -30.56 -8.28
N ALA A 523 2.96 -31.59 -9.08
CA ALA A 523 3.58 -32.92 -9.00
C ALA A 523 4.89 -33.09 -9.80
N VAL A 524 5.43 -32.03 -10.43
CA VAL A 524 6.55 -32.12 -11.39
C VAL A 524 7.94 -31.91 -10.74
N ALA A 525 8.92 -32.74 -11.11
CA ALA A 525 10.30 -32.69 -10.60
C ALA A 525 11.04 -31.38 -10.95
N ALA A 526 12.03 -31.00 -10.12
CA ALA A 526 12.63 -29.66 -10.12
C ALA A 526 13.32 -29.25 -11.43
N ILE A 527 14.10 -30.14 -12.07
CA ILE A 527 14.80 -29.83 -13.32
C ILE A 527 13.80 -29.58 -14.46
N TRP A 528 12.75 -30.39 -14.54
CA TRP A 528 11.66 -30.24 -15.51
C TRP A 528 10.88 -28.97 -15.27
N ARG A 529 10.64 -28.63 -14.00
CA ARG A 529 10.04 -27.35 -13.63
C ARG A 529 10.88 -26.18 -14.13
N ILE A 530 12.19 -26.18 -13.91
CA ILE A 530 13.09 -25.11 -14.40
C ILE A 530 13.02 -24.97 -15.93
N LEU A 531 13.14 -26.08 -16.65
CA LEU A 531 13.07 -26.09 -18.12
C LEU A 531 11.70 -25.63 -18.62
N LEU A 532 10.61 -25.98 -17.94
CA LEU A 532 9.26 -25.51 -18.26
C LEU A 532 9.11 -24.00 -18.03
N PHE A 533 9.62 -23.46 -16.91
CA PHE A 533 9.58 -22.02 -16.64
C PHE A 533 10.40 -21.22 -17.67
N ILE A 534 11.62 -21.67 -17.99
CA ILE A 534 12.48 -21.02 -18.99
C ILE A 534 11.90 -21.18 -20.40
N GLY A 535 11.48 -22.40 -20.76
CA GLY A 535 10.94 -22.72 -22.08
C GLY A 535 9.62 -22.01 -22.37
N MET A 536 8.66 -22.09 -21.45
CA MET A 536 7.40 -21.38 -21.56
C MET A 536 7.62 -19.86 -21.54
N GLY A 537 8.52 -19.35 -20.69
CA GLY A 537 8.84 -17.93 -20.63
C GLY A 537 9.41 -17.42 -21.95
N GLY A 538 10.36 -18.14 -22.52
CA GLY A 538 10.93 -17.86 -23.84
C GLY A 538 9.90 -17.95 -24.96
N LEU A 539 9.01 -18.95 -24.92
CA LEU A 539 7.96 -19.12 -25.93
C LEU A 539 6.91 -18.01 -25.87
N LEU A 540 6.53 -17.55 -24.67
CA LEU A 540 5.63 -16.41 -24.49
C LEU A 540 6.26 -15.09 -24.96
N LEU A 541 7.55 -14.88 -24.70
CA LEU A 541 8.29 -13.73 -25.22
C LEU A 541 8.39 -13.76 -26.75
N LEU A 542 8.66 -14.95 -27.30
CA LEU A 542 8.71 -15.14 -28.75
C LEU A 542 7.34 -14.91 -29.39
N ALA A 543 6.27 -15.44 -28.81
CA ALA A 543 4.91 -15.21 -29.27
C ALA A 543 4.53 -13.72 -29.18
N SER A 544 4.88 -13.03 -28.09
CA SER A 544 4.71 -11.58 -27.98
C SER A 544 5.47 -10.81 -29.06
N TYR A 545 6.65 -11.28 -29.50
CA TYR A 545 7.44 -10.65 -30.54
C TYR A 545 6.88 -10.91 -31.95
N LEU A 546 6.28 -12.08 -32.16
CA LEU A 546 5.75 -12.52 -33.46
C LEU A 546 4.33 -12.02 -33.72
N LEU A 547 3.49 -11.84 -32.68
CA LEU A 547 2.10 -11.35 -32.81
C LEU A 547 1.98 -10.09 -33.70
N PRO A 548 2.75 -9.00 -33.45
CA PRO A 548 2.64 -7.78 -34.26
C PRO A 548 2.99 -7.97 -35.74
N ARG A 549 3.72 -9.04 -36.09
CA ARG A 549 4.16 -9.35 -37.47
C ARG A 549 3.14 -10.17 -38.25
N LEU A 550 2.19 -10.78 -37.54
CA LEU A 550 1.12 -11.59 -38.11
C LEU A 550 -0.16 -10.78 -38.37
N ASP A 551 -0.28 -9.61 -37.77
CA ASP A 551 -1.44 -8.73 -37.98
C ASP A 551 -1.49 -8.17 -39.41
N PRO A 552 -2.54 -8.48 -40.20
CA PRO A 552 -2.66 -8.01 -41.59
C PRO A 552 -2.76 -6.49 -41.72
N GLU A 553 -3.27 -5.79 -40.70
CA GLU A 553 -3.44 -4.33 -40.70
C GLU A 553 -2.10 -3.56 -40.78
N ASN A 554 -1.00 -4.13 -40.27
CA ASN A 554 0.32 -3.51 -40.33
C ASN A 554 1.04 -3.69 -41.68
N ARG A 555 0.44 -4.41 -42.64
CA ARG A 555 1.02 -4.59 -43.99
C ARG A 555 0.70 -3.46 -44.97
N HIS A 556 -0.14 -2.50 -44.60
CA HIS A 556 -0.32 -1.31 -45.41
C HIS A 556 0.78 -0.29 -45.10
N PRO A 557 1.63 0.11 -46.09
CA PRO A 557 2.55 1.20 -45.89
C PRO A 557 1.74 2.43 -45.45
N ALA A 558 2.24 3.13 -44.42
CA ALA A 558 1.65 4.37 -43.93
C ALA A 558 1.24 5.25 -45.12
N ALA A 559 -0.02 5.69 -45.13
CA ALA A 559 -0.51 6.63 -46.14
C ALA A 559 0.49 7.80 -46.27
N PRO A 560 0.82 8.23 -47.50
CA PRO A 560 1.79 9.29 -47.69
C PRO A 560 1.37 10.51 -46.87
N LYS A 561 2.30 11.07 -46.10
CA LYS A 561 2.09 12.32 -45.36
C LYS A 561 1.44 13.34 -46.31
N PRO A 562 0.38 14.06 -45.88
CA PRO A 562 -0.18 15.15 -46.68
C PRO A 562 0.94 16.11 -47.08
N ALA A 563 1.02 16.45 -48.36
CA ALA A 563 2.02 17.38 -48.87
C ALA A 563 1.97 18.68 -48.06
N GLU A 564 3.14 19.14 -47.61
CA GLU A 564 3.30 20.38 -46.87
C GLU A 564 2.80 21.54 -47.75
N PRO A 565 1.93 22.44 -47.23
CA PRO A 565 1.38 23.53 -48.02
C PRO A 565 2.51 24.46 -48.48
N PRO A 566 2.44 25.01 -49.71
CA PRO A 566 3.50 25.83 -50.27
C PRO A 566 3.74 27.08 -49.39
N PRO A 567 5.00 27.52 -49.24
CA PRO A 567 5.34 28.64 -48.38
C PRO A 567 4.67 29.92 -48.87
N LEU A 568 4.09 30.68 -47.94
CA LEU A 568 3.45 31.96 -48.20
C LEU A 568 4.43 32.95 -48.85
N PRO A 569 4.01 33.70 -49.88
CA PRO A 569 4.86 34.70 -50.51
C PRO A 569 5.25 35.80 -49.50
N PRO A 570 6.46 36.37 -49.61
CA PRO A 570 6.93 37.38 -48.68
C PRO A 570 6.05 38.63 -48.74
N PRO A 571 5.85 39.31 -47.60
CA PRO A 571 5.04 40.51 -47.54
C PRO A 571 5.60 41.57 -48.49
N GLN A 572 4.75 42.06 -49.40
CA GLN A 572 5.05 43.23 -50.21
C GLN A 572 5.17 44.45 -49.29
N GLN A 573 6.23 45.23 -49.52
CA GLN A 573 6.69 46.36 -48.71
C GLN A 573 5.65 47.46 -48.53
#